data_AF-A0A2L0HX76-F1
#
_entry.id   AF-A0A2L0HX76-F1
#
_cell.length_a   1.000
_cell.length_b   1.000
_cell.length_c   1.000
_cell.angle_alpha   90.00
_cell.angle_beta   90.00
_cell.angle_gamma   90.00
#
_symmetry.space_group_name_H-M   'P 1'
#
loop_
_entity.id
_entity.type
_entity.pdbx_description
1 polymer ?
#
loop_
_entity_poly.entity_id
_entity_poly.type
_entity_poly.pdbx_seq_one_letter_code
_entity_poly.pdbx_strand_id
1 'polypeptide(L)'
;METLLKIGGVLAVLVVPIVLAFLNNRLAHLKHTQESKAEALKQAEQFETKGLDKRSTLYKDRLAKSAFNDDAITYSEVKFFLNYENADLWISEYVKIRGMLTRKRDDTGEVTGFKPKYNWIKGLSAFAGYGVFAFVGLIPFVIMNKYIAIMVSSYEKGIPLWIALMVAIPIMALAIAYLCLKYVERCADCGNFLSNFKKYAYEVPVEKKVSEENIAA
;
A
#
# COMPACT_ATOMS: atom_id res chain seq x y z
N MET A 1 -5.90 -42.34 18.34
CA MET A 1 -6.69 -41.84 17.19
C MET A 1 -7.84 -40.93 17.63
N GLU A 2 -8.54 -41.23 18.75
CA GLU A 2 -9.60 -40.36 19.32
C GLU A 2 -9.14 -38.97 19.78
N THR A 3 -7.94 -38.83 20.35
CA THR A 3 -7.45 -37.54 20.87
C THR A 3 -7.18 -36.51 19.77
N LEU A 4 -6.65 -36.93 18.62
CA LEU A 4 -6.47 -36.08 17.44
C LEU A 4 -7.80 -35.64 16.83
N LEU A 5 -8.81 -36.52 16.84
CA LEU A 5 -10.17 -36.21 16.34
C LEU A 5 -10.90 -35.22 17.25
N LYS A 6 -10.73 -35.31 18.57
CA LYS A 6 -11.28 -34.33 19.53
C LYS A 6 -10.61 -32.96 19.40
N ILE A 7 -9.28 -32.91 19.26
CA ILE A 7 -8.54 -31.66 19.06
C ILE A 7 -8.87 -31.04 17.70
N GLY A 8 -8.94 -31.85 16.64
CA GLY A 8 -9.33 -31.40 15.30
C GLY A 8 -10.77 -30.90 15.22
N GLY A 9 -11.70 -31.54 15.94
CA GLY A 9 -13.09 -31.10 16.04
C GLY A 9 -13.23 -29.74 16.75
N VAL A 10 -12.51 -29.53 17.86
CA VAL A 10 -12.52 -28.25 18.59
C VAL A 10 -11.88 -27.13 17.76
N LEU A 11 -10.79 -27.42 17.05
CA LEU A 11 -10.17 -26.47 16.11
C LEU A 11 -11.08 -26.14 14.93
N ALA A 12 -11.79 -27.10 14.36
CA ALA A 12 -12.72 -26.85 13.28
C ALA A 12 -13.89 -25.95 13.72
N VAL A 13 -14.47 -26.19 14.91
CA VAL A 13 -15.57 -25.37 15.44
C VAL A 13 -15.14 -23.93 15.75
N LEU A 14 -13.88 -23.71 16.16
CA LEU A 14 -13.36 -22.36 16.41
C LEU A 14 -12.93 -21.64 15.12
N VAL A 15 -12.27 -22.33 14.21
CA VAL A 15 -11.65 -21.72 13.04
C VAL A 15 -12.66 -21.51 11.90
N VAL A 16 -13.60 -22.44 11.69
CA VAL A 16 -14.56 -22.36 10.57
C VAL A 16 -15.46 -21.12 10.64
N PRO A 17 -16.05 -20.73 11.79
CA PRO A 17 -16.84 -19.50 11.88
C PRO A 17 -16.02 -18.23 11.63
N ILE A 18 -14.75 -18.21 12.07
CA ILE A 18 -13.84 -17.07 11.85
C ILE A 18 -13.49 -16.96 10.37
N VAL A 19 -13.20 -18.08 9.71
CA VAL A 19 -12.90 -18.12 8.27
C VAL A 19 -14.14 -17.74 7.45
N LEU A 20 -15.33 -18.23 7.81
CA LEU A 20 -16.58 -17.85 7.15
C LEU A 20 -16.91 -16.37 7.37
N ALA A 21 -16.74 -15.84 8.58
CA ALA A 21 -16.92 -14.41 8.84
C ALA A 21 -15.92 -13.57 8.05
N PHE A 22 -14.66 -14.00 7.96
CA PHE A 22 -13.63 -13.33 7.17
C PHE A 22 -13.96 -13.35 5.67
N LEU A 23 -14.35 -14.51 5.12
CA LEU A 23 -14.74 -14.65 3.71
C LEU A 23 -16.01 -13.85 3.41
N ASN A 24 -17.02 -13.88 4.29
CA ASN A 24 -18.26 -13.15 4.11
C ASN A 24 -18.03 -11.63 4.17
N ASN A 25 -17.16 -11.16 5.07
CA ASN A 25 -16.80 -9.74 5.14
C ASN A 25 -16.01 -9.29 3.89
N ARG A 26 -15.13 -10.16 3.37
CA ARG A 26 -14.38 -9.90 2.13
C ARG A 26 -15.29 -9.92 0.89
N LEU A 27 -16.25 -10.83 0.83
CA LEU A 27 -17.23 -10.94 -0.27
C LEU A 27 -18.27 -9.82 -0.22
N ALA A 28 -18.73 -9.41 0.96
CA ALA A 28 -19.60 -8.26 1.13
C ALA A 28 -18.91 -6.97 0.64
N HIS A 29 -17.62 -6.79 0.93
CA HIS A 29 -16.83 -5.69 0.39
C HIS A 29 -16.79 -5.73 -1.14
N LEU A 30 -16.56 -6.90 -1.74
CA LEU A 30 -16.52 -7.05 -3.20
C LEU A 30 -17.88 -6.79 -3.87
N LYS A 31 -18.98 -7.24 -3.26
CA LYS A 31 -20.35 -7.03 -3.77
C LYS A 31 -20.76 -5.55 -3.71
N HIS A 32 -20.47 -4.87 -2.60
CA HIS A 32 -20.70 -3.42 -2.49
C HIS A 32 -19.82 -2.61 -3.47
N THR A 33 -18.59 -3.06 -3.71
CA THR A 33 -17.70 -2.42 -4.69
C THR A 33 -18.27 -2.48 -6.11
N GLN A 34 -19.01 -3.52 -6.46
CA GLN A 34 -19.55 -3.73 -7.80
C GLN A 34 -20.87 -2.97 -8.04
N GLU A 35 -21.75 -2.93 -7.02
CA GLU A 35 -22.97 -2.10 -7.04
C GLU A 35 -22.63 -0.59 -6.99
N SER A 36 -21.60 -0.21 -6.22
CA SER A 36 -21.05 1.15 -6.19
C SER A 36 -20.52 1.62 -7.55
N LYS A 37 -19.87 0.74 -8.33
CA LYS A 37 -19.36 1.06 -9.66
C LYS A 37 -20.48 1.35 -10.67
N ALA A 38 -21.58 0.61 -10.61
CA ALA A 38 -22.74 0.83 -11.49
C ALA A 38 -23.51 2.12 -11.11
N GLU A 39 -23.59 2.44 -9.82
CA GLU A 39 -24.15 3.71 -9.35
C GLU A 39 -23.24 4.90 -9.64
N ALA A 40 -21.91 4.73 -9.54
CA ALA A 40 -20.93 5.76 -9.87
C ALA A 40 -20.90 6.09 -11.37
N LEU A 41 -21.09 5.11 -12.25
CA LEU A 41 -21.27 5.31 -13.70
C LEU A 41 -22.57 6.05 -14.03
N LYS A 42 -23.69 5.64 -13.41
CA LYS A 42 -24.99 6.35 -13.53
C LYS A 42 -24.93 7.78 -13.00
N GLN A 43 -24.14 7.99 -11.95
CA GLN A 43 -23.91 9.31 -11.39
C GLN A 43 -23.03 10.16 -12.31
N ALA A 44 -21.91 9.63 -12.83
CA ALA A 44 -21.05 10.33 -13.78
C ALA A 44 -21.82 10.80 -15.03
N GLU A 45 -22.68 9.95 -15.59
CA GLU A 45 -23.58 10.26 -16.71
C GLU A 45 -24.62 11.35 -16.37
N GLN A 46 -25.08 11.41 -15.12
CA GLN A 46 -25.95 12.48 -14.60
C GLN A 46 -25.18 13.76 -14.22
N PHE A 47 -23.85 13.73 -14.16
CA PHE A 47 -23.02 14.84 -13.65
C PHE A 47 -22.37 15.69 -14.74
N GLU A 48 -22.07 15.14 -15.93
CA GLU A 48 -21.68 15.96 -17.09
C GLU A 48 -22.76 16.98 -17.47
N THR A 49 -24.03 16.67 -17.17
CA THR A 49 -25.16 17.53 -17.50
C THR A 49 -25.44 18.67 -16.50
N LYS A 50 -24.87 18.70 -15.28
CA LYS A 50 -25.23 19.73 -14.26
C LYS A 50 -24.09 20.19 -13.32
N GLY A 51 -23.25 21.12 -13.79
CA GLY A 51 -22.73 22.23 -12.98
C GLY A 51 -21.88 21.87 -11.75
N LEU A 52 -20.90 20.98 -11.92
CA LEU A 52 -20.02 20.50 -10.85
C LEU A 52 -19.25 21.61 -10.12
N ASP A 53 -18.95 22.72 -10.79
CA ASP A 53 -18.09 23.78 -10.24
C ASP A 53 -18.70 24.50 -9.03
N LYS A 54 -20.03 24.62 -8.96
CA LYS A 54 -20.76 25.31 -7.87
C LYS A 54 -20.90 24.48 -6.58
N ARG A 55 -20.51 23.21 -6.58
CA ARG A 55 -20.67 22.28 -5.44
C ARG A 55 -19.48 22.36 -4.46
N SER A 56 -19.73 22.05 -3.18
CA SER A 56 -18.72 22.09 -2.11
C SER A 56 -17.60 21.06 -2.33
N THR A 57 -16.40 21.38 -1.85
CA THR A 57 -15.20 20.52 -1.95
C THR A 57 -15.40 19.15 -1.30
N LEU A 58 -16.12 19.09 -0.18
CA LEU A 58 -16.46 17.83 0.51
C LEU A 58 -17.32 16.90 -0.35
N TYR A 59 -18.24 17.46 -1.14
CA TYR A 59 -19.09 16.69 -2.03
C TYR A 59 -18.27 16.10 -3.19
N LYS A 60 -17.40 16.93 -3.77
CA LYS A 60 -16.46 16.54 -4.82
C LYS A 60 -15.51 15.42 -4.34
N ASP A 61 -15.02 15.50 -3.10
CA ASP A 61 -14.16 14.47 -2.50
C ASP A 61 -14.89 13.15 -2.26
N ARG A 62 -16.13 13.17 -1.75
CA ARG A 62 -16.93 11.94 -1.60
C ARG A 62 -17.21 11.27 -2.94
N LEU A 63 -17.43 12.06 -3.98
CA LEU A 63 -17.64 11.57 -5.33
C LEU A 63 -16.39 10.91 -5.90
N ALA A 64 -15.22 11.53 -5.75
CA ALA A 64 -13.94 10.95 -6.13
C ALA A 64 -13.69 9.60 -5.43
N LYS A 65 -13.98 9.53 -4.13
CA LYS A 65 -13.86 8.28 -3.36
C LYS A 65 -14.78 7.17 -3.85
N SER A 66 -16.03 7.52 -4.17
CA SER A 66 -17.00 6.58 -4.74
C SER A 66 -16.59 6.08 -6.12
N ALA A 67 -16.16 6.99 -7.01
CA ALA A 67 -15.80 6.66 -8.38
C ALA A 67 -14.61 5.69 -8.47
N PHE A 68 -13.58 5.90 -7.64
CA PHE A 68 -12.39 5.07 -7.63
C PHE A 68 -12.41 3.97 -6.57
N ASN A 69 -13.52 3.85 -5.82
CA ASN A 69 -13.69 2.94 -4.69
C ASN A 69 -12.47 2.97 -3.74
N ASP A 70 -12.02 4.17 -3.42
CA ASP A 70 -10.88 4.37 -2.52
C ASP A 70 -11.10 5.58 -1.62
N ASP A 71 -11.20 5.34 -0.32
CA ASP A 71 -11.46 6.37 0.69
C ASP A 71 -10.32 7.37 0.87
N ALA A 72 -9.12 7.06 0.38
CA ALA A 72 -7.98 7.94 0.52
C ALA A 72 -7.99 9.06 -0.52
N ILE A 73 -8.56 8.87 -1.71
CA ILE A 73 -8.37 9.82 -2.81
C ILE A 73 -9.14 11.14 -2.61
N THR A 74 -8.58 12.24 -3.12
CA THR A 74 -9.18 13.58 -3.11
C THR A 74 -9.56 14.00 -4.53
N TYR A 75 -10.60 14.82 -4.69
CA TYR A 75 -11.06 15.31 -5.99
C TYR A 75 -9.98 16.06 -6.76
N SER A 76 -9.15 16.85 -6.08
CA SER A 76 -8.04 17.57 -6.73
C SER A 76 -6.96 16.64 -7.27
N GLU A 77 -6.78 15.45 -6.67
CA GLU A 77 -5.86 14.42 -7.15
C GLU A 77 -6.45 13.73 -8.38
N VAL A 78 -7.74 13.38 -8.34
CA VAL A 78 -8.46 12.84 -9.51
C VAL A 78 -8.47 13.83 -10.67
N LYS A 79 -8.80 15.11 -10.42
CA LYS A 79 -8.81 16.17 -11.44
C LYS A 79 -7.46 16.28 -12.16
N PHE A 80 -6.35 16.10 -11.44
CA PHE A 80 -5.02 16.07 -12.04
C PHE A 80 -4.84 14.87 -12.98
N PHE A 81 -5.22 13.66 -12.54
CA PHE A 81 -5.06 12.44 -13.33
C PHE A 81 -6.03 12.35 -14.52
N LEU A 82 -7.21 12.97 -14.45
CA LEU A 82 -8.17 13.05 -15.57
C LEU A 82 -7.63 13.80 -16.80
N ASN A 83 -6.54 14.57 -16.67
CA ASN A 83 -5.88 15.18 -17.82
C ASN A 83 -5.06 14.19 -18.66
N TYR A 84 -4.96 12.93 -18.23
CA TYR A 84 -4.18 11.89 -18.88
C TYR A 84 -5.08 10.76 -19.39
N GLU A 85 -4.76 10.21 -20.56
CA GLU A 85 -5.60 9.20 -21.23
C GLU A 85 -5.79 7.92 -20.39
N ASN A 86 -4.77 7.55 -19.60
CA ASN A 86 -4.79 6.36 -18.74
C ASN A 86 -5.05 6.72 -17.25
N ALA A 87 -5.96 7.65 -16.98
CA ALA A 87 -6.23 8.18 -15.64
C ALA A 87 -6.48 7.09 -14.58
N ASP A 88 -7.31 6.08 -14.89
CA ASP A 88 -7.68 5.00 -13.97
C ASP A 88 -6.46 4.17 -13.51
N LEU A 89 -5.56 3.87 -14.44
CA LEU A 89 -4.34 3.11 -14.16
C LEU A 89 -3.43 3.91 -13.22
N TRP A 90 -3.20 5.18 -13.53
CA TRP A 90 -2.35 6.05 -12.73
C TRP A 90 -2.93 6.32 -11.33
N ILE A 91 -4.25 6.45 -11.22
CA ILE A 91 -4.93 6.60 -9.93
C ILE A 91 -4.74 5.34 -9.07
N SER A 92 -4.91 4.16 -9.64
CA SER A 92 -4.73 2.90 -8.92
C SER A 92 -3.31 2.68 -8.43
N GLU A 93 -2.30 3.12 -9.19
CA GLU A 93 -0.89 3.07 -8.78
C GLU A 93 -0.57 4.15 -7.74
N TYR A 94 -1.09 5.37 -7.94
CA TYR A 94 -0.91 6.50 -7.03
C TYR A 94 -1.39 6.18 -5.62
N VAL A 95 -2.58 5.57 -5.48
CA VAL A 95 -3.14 5.16 -4.19
C VAL A 95 -2.15 4.30 -3.38
N LYS A 96 -1.46 3.35 -4.03
CA LYS A 96 -0.52 2.43 -3.37
C LYS A 96 0.69 3.14 -2.76
N ILE A 97 1.12 4.23 -3.37
CA ILE A 97 2.36 4.94 -3.03
C ILE A 97 2.14 6.32 -2.40
N ARG A 98 0.88 6.77 -2.28
CA ARG A 98 0.49 8.12 -1.82
C ARG A 98 1.16 8.52 -0.51
N GLY A 99 1.33 7.60 0.43
CA GLY A 99 1.99 7.84 1.71
C GLY A 99 3.45 8.33 1.60
N MET A 100 4.09 8.06 0.46
CA MET A 100 5.48 8.43 0.15
C MET A 100 5.59 9.61 -0.82
N LEU A 101 4.47 10.20 -1.25
CA LEU A 101 4.43 11.35 -2.14
C LEU A 101 4.00 12.63 -1.40
N THR A 102 4.67 13.73 -1.70
CA THR A 102 4.23 15.09 -1.39
C THR A 102 3.60 15.72 -2.61
N ARG A 103 2.51 16.46 -2.38
CA ARG A 103 1.77 17.18 -3.41
C ARG A 103 2.45 18.52 -3.65
N LYS A 104 2.77 18.84 -4.90
CA LYS A 104 3.02 20.23 -5.31
C LYS A 104 1.68 20.90 -5.58
N ARG A 105 1.51 22.09 -5.02
CA ARG A 105 0.36 22.94 -5.30
C ARG A 105 0.86 24.21 -5.96
N ASP A 106 0.09 24.71 -6.92
CA ASP A 106 0.29 26.03 -7.49
C ASP A 106 -0.18 27.12 -6.51
N ASP A 107 0.08 28.38 -6.85
CA ASP A 107 -0.34 29.56 -6.10
C ASP A 107 -1.88 29.68 -5.99
N THR A 108 -2.61 29.01 -6.89
CA THR A 108 -4.07 28.85 -6.90
C THR A 108 -4.57 27.70 -6.02
N GLY A 109 -3.67 26.90 -5.44
CA GLY A 109 -3.99 25.74 -4.62
C GLY A 109 -4.26 24.44 -5.40
N GLU A 110 -4.20 24.48 -6.74
CA GLU A 110 -4.38 23.29 -7.59
C GLU A 110 -3.15 22.38 -7.59
N VAL A 111 -3.35 21.07 -7.72
CA VAL A 111 -2.26 20.08 -7.70
C VAL A 111 -1.58 20.07 -9.07
N THR A 112 -0.33 20.55 -9.14
CA THR A 112 0.46 20.62 -10.40
C THR A 112 1.41 19.45 -10.58
N GLY A 113 1.56 18.60 -9.55
CA GLY A 113 2.32 17.37 -9.66
C GLY A 113 2.75 16.81 -8.31
N PHE A 114 3.57 15.77 -8.36
CA PHE A 114 4.01 15.03 -7.18
C PHE A 114 5.54 15.10 -7.02
N LYS A 115 5.99 15.15 -5.78
CA LYS A 115 7.40 15.01 -5.39
C LYS A 115 7.53 13.81 -4.45
N PRO A 116 8.66 13.09 -4.44
CA PRO A 116 8.92 12.12 -3.42
C PRO A 116 9.04 12.82 -2.05
N LYS A 117 8.37 12.30 -1.04
CA LYS A 117 8.49 12.75 0.37
C LYS A 117 9.82 12.32 0.98
N TYR A 118 10.42 11.25 0.45
CA TYR A 118 11.65 10.68 0.98
C TYR A 118 12.87 11.40 0.42
N ASN A 119 13.88 11.59 1.28
CA ASN A 119 15.21 11.99 0.84
C ASN A 119 15.94 10.74 0.37
N TRP A 120 16.62 10.79 -0.78
CA TRP A 120 17.42 9.68 -1.31
C TRP A 120 18.38 9.07 -0.26
N ILE A 121 18.98 9.93 0.57
CA ILE A 121 19.87 9.55 1.67
C ILE A 121 19.17 8.61 2.68
N LYS A 122 17.89 8.84 2.99
CA LYS A 122 17.11 7.98 3.90
C LYS A 122 16.83 6.60 3.30
N GLY A 123 16.63 6.54 1.99
CA GLY A 123 16.51 5.27 1.26
C GLY A 123 17.82 4.46 1.32
N LEU A 124 18.95 5.13 1.07
CA LEU A 124 20.26 4.51 1.13
C LEU A 124 20.63 4.04 2.55
N SER A 125 20.32 4.84 3.58
CA SER A 125 20.55 4.43 4.97
C SER A 125 19.69 3.23 5.38
N ALA A 126 18.44 3.14 4.90
CA ALA A 126 17.59 1.98 5.15
C ALA A 126 18.14 0.72 4.47
N PHE A 127 18.69 0.85 3.26
CA PHE A 127 19.34 -0.26 2.56
C PHE A 127 20.62 -0.72 3.27
N ALA A 128 21.46 0.21 3.71
CA ALA A 128 22.65 -0.10 4.51
C ALA A 128 22.27 -0.76 5.83
N GLY A 129 21.23 -0.25 6.50
CA GLY A 129 20.68 -0.82 7.73
C GLY A 129 20.19 -2.26 7.52
N TYR A 130 19.44 -2.51 6.43
CA TYR A 130 19.03 -3.86 6.05
C TYR A 130 20.23 -4.81 5.96
N GLY A 131 21.31 -4.41 5.27
CA GLY A 131 22.52 -5.22 5.16
C GLY A 131 23.07 -5.61 6.53
N VAL A 132 23.34 -4.62 7.38
CA VAL A 132 23.90 -4.85 8.72
C VAL A 132 23.01 -5.76 9.58
N PHE A 133 21.71 -5.47 9.66
CA PHE A 133 20.79 -6.24 10.50
C PHE A 133 20.53 -7.65 9.95
N ALA A 134 20.49 -7.82 8.62
CA ALA A 134 20.36 -9.13 7.99
C ALA A 134 21.60 -9.99 8.28
N PHE A 135 22.81 -9.43 8.16
CA PHE A 135 24.03 -10.16 8.52
C PHE A 135 24.01 -10.58 9.98
N VAL A 136 23.71 -9.67 10.92
CA VAL A 136 23.62 -9.98 12.35
C VAL A 136 22.58 -11.06 12.64
N GLY A 137 21.40 -10.97 12.02
CA GLY A 137 20.33 -11.96 12.16
C GLY A 137 20.67 -13.34 11.59
N LEU A 138 21.55 -13.40 10.59
CA LEU A 138 21.98 -14.64 9.93
C LEU A 138 23.21 -15.29 10.57
N ILE A 139 23.95 -14.60 11.46
CA ILE A 139 25.13 -15.16 12.16
C ILE A 139 24.87 -16.55 12.76
N PRO A 140 23.75 -16.79 13.49
CA PRO A 140 23.47 -18.11 14.07
C PRO A 140 23.33 -19.21 13.03
N PHE A 141 22.87 -18.89 11.83
CA PHE A 141 22.70 -19.84 10.74
C PHE A 141 24.03 -20.13 10.03
N VAL A 142 24.89 -19.12 9.89
CA VAL A 142 26.20 -19.27 9.24
C VAL A 142 27.17 -20.09 10.09
N ILE A 143 27.16 -19.90 11.41
CA ILE A 143 28.10 -20.58 12.33
C ILE A 143 27.35 -21.46 13.34
N MET A 144 26.37 -22.21 12.86
CA MET A 144 25.41 -22.97 13.69
C MET A 144 26.10 -23.90 14.71
N ASN A 145 27.11 -24.67 14.29
CA ASN A 145 27.79 -25.63 15.19
C ASN A 145 28.49 -24.94 16.37
N LYS A 146 29.20 -23.83 16.11
CA LYS A 146 29.85 -23.04 17.16
C LYS A 146 28.82 -22.32 18.03
N TYR A 147 27.73 -21.86 17.41
CA TYR A 147 26.65 -21.18 18.10
C TYR A 147 25.94 -22.10 19.12
N ILE A 148 25.64 -23.33 18.72
CA ILE A 148 25.07 -24.37 19.60
C ILE A 148 26.04 -24.74 20.72
N ALA A 149 27.33 -24.92 20.41
CA ALA A 149 28.34 -25.22 21.42
C ALA A 149 28.43 -24.15 22.52
N ILE A 150 28.32 -22.87 22.14
CA ILE A 150 28.27 -21.76 23.09
C ILE A 150 26.98 -21.81 23.93
N MET A 151 25.82 -22.07 23.32
CA MET A 151 24.56 -22.22 24.05
C MET A 151 24.60 -23.35 25.08
N VAL A 152 25.15 -24.52 24.72
CA VAL A 152 25.31 -25.66 25.63
C VAL A 152 26.25 -25.30 26.78
N SER A 153 27.39 -24.66 26.51
CA SER A 153 28.31 -24.23 27.57
C SER A 153 27.67 -23.20 28.52
N SER A 154 26.85 -22.29 27.99
CA SER A 154 26.09 -21.33 28.81
C SER A 154 25.01 -21.99 29.66
N TYR A 155 24.39 -23.07 29.14
CA TYR A 155 23.44 -23.89 29.89
C TYR A 155 24.12 -24.62 31.05
N GLU A 156 25.24 -25.30 30.79
CA GLU A 156 26.04 -26.01 31.79
C GLU A 156 26.54 -25.09 32.92
N LYS A 157 26.84 -23.82 32.59
CA LYS A 157 27.22 -22.79 33.57
C LYS A 157 26.06 -22.22 34.37
N GLY A 158 24.82 -22.66 34.13
CA GLY A 158 23.64 -22.20 34.84
C GLY A 158 23.22 -20.77 34.49
N ILE A 159 23.53 -20.28 33.27
CA ILE A 159 23.18 -18.92 32.81
C ILE A 159 22.12 -18.99 31.70
N PRO A 160 20.86 -19.38 32.00
CA PRO A 160 19.82 -19.57 30.99
C PRO A 160 19.37 -18.27 30.32
N LEU A 161 19.52 -17.12 31.00
CA LEU A 161 19.21 -15.80 30.44
C LEU A 161 20.03 -15.50 29.17
N TRP A 162 21.28 -15.96 29.13
CA TRP A 162 22.18 -15.75 27.99
C TRP A 162 21.70 -16.49 26.74
N ILE A 163 21.13 -17.69 26.93
CA ILE A 163 20.54 -18.51 25.86
C ILE A 163 19.33 -17.78 25.26
N ALA A 164 18.46 -17.22 26.10
CA ALA A 164 17.30 -16.45 25.64
C ALA A 164 17.72 -15.22 24.83
N LEU A 165 18.75 -14.50 25.25
CA LEU A 165 19.32 -13.36 24.51
C LEU A 165 19.91 -13.78 23.16
N MET A 166 20.63 -14.90 23.13
CA MET A 166 21.19 -15.48 21.91
C MET A 166 20.10 -15.81 20.89
N VAL A 167 18.93 -16.27 21.31
CA VAL A 167 17.82 -16.51 20.39
C VAL A 167 17.07 -15.22 20.02
N ALA A 168 16.84 -14.32 20.98
CA ALA A 168 16.04 -13.13 20.78
C ALA A 168 16.72 -12.08 19.88
N ILE A 169 18.02 -11.85 20.05
CA ILE A 169 18.77 -10.81 19.31
C ILE A 169 18.72 -11.04 17.79
N PRO A 170 19.03 -12.26 17.26
CA PRO A 170 18.94 -12.54 15.84
C PRO A 170 17.51 -12.41 15.29
N ILE A 171 16.50 -12.86 16.04
CA ILE A 171 15.09 -12.74 15.63
C ILE A 171 14.69 -11.27 15.51
N MET A 172 15.02 -10.45 16.51
CA MET A 172 14.77 -9.00 16.46
C MET A 172 15.54 -8.33 15.31
N ALA A 173 16.79 -8.71 15.08
CA ALA A 173 17.60 -8.19 13.98
C ALA A 173 16.97 -8.53 12.61
N LEU A 174 16.49 -9.76 12.41
CA LEU A 174 15.78 -10.15 11.18
C LEU A 174 14.46 -9.37 11.00
N ALA A 175 13.72 -9.14 12.09
CA ALA A 175 12.51 -8.33 12.04
C ALA A 175 12.80 -6.88 11.63
N ILE A 176 13.85 -6.27 12.19
CA ILE A 176 14.30 -4.92 11.81
C ILE A 176 14.76 -4.90 10.35
N ALA A 177 15.54 -5.89 9.92
CA ALA A 177 15.98 -6.01 8.53
C ALA A 177 14.78 -6.07 7.57
N TYR A 178 13.76 -6.88 7.88
CA TYR A 178 12.53 -6.95 7.09
C TYR A 178 11.81 -5.59 6.99
N LEU A 179 11.72 -4.84 8.09
CA LEU A 179 11.12 -3.50 8.07
C LEU A 179 11.94 -2.52 7.21
N CYS A 180 13.27 -2.57 7.30
CA CYS A 180 14.16 -1.78 6.46
C CYS A 180 13.96 -2.11 4.97
N LEU A 181 13.85 -3.39 4.62
CA LEU A 181 13.63 -3.83 3.24
C LEU A 181 12.29 -3.32 2.70
N LYS A 182 11.21 -3.46 3.48
CA LYS A 182 9.88 -2.97 3.12
C LYS A 182 9.85 -1.45 2.92
N TYR A 183 10.67 -0.71 3.67
CA TYR A 183 10.82 0.73 3.47
C TYR A 183 11.54 1.05 2.14
N VAL A 184 12.60 0.31 1.82
CA VAL A 184 13.33 0.45 0.55
C VAL A 184 12.43 0.12 -0.65
N GLU A 185 11.65 -0.96 -0.57
CA GLU A 185 10.68 -1.36 -1.60
C GLU A 185 9.69 -0.22 -1.90
N ARG A 186 9.09 0.36 -0.85
CA ARG A 186 8.17 1.51 -1.00
C ARG A 186 8.84 2.75 -1.61
N CYS A 187 10.11 3.00 -1.30
CA CYS A 187 10.87 4.08 -1.93
C CYS A 187 11.13 3.80 -3.41
N ALA A 188 11.45 2.56 -3.77
CA ALA A 188 11.67 2.13 -5.15
C ALA A 188 10.38 2.21 -5.97
N ASP A 189 9.24 1.75 -5.43
CA ASP A 189 7.93 1.86 -6.07
C ASP A 189 7.55 3.31 -6.35
N CYS A 190 7.80 4.20 -5.38
CA CYS A 190 7.58 5.64 -5.55
C CYS A 190 8.46 6.23 -6.66
N GLY A 191 9.73 5.83 -6.74
CA GLY A 191 10.65 6.24 -7.79
C GLY A 191 10.23 5.73 -9.17
N ASN A 192 9.86 4.45 -9.26
CA ASN A 192 9.37 3.81 -10.48
C ASN A 192 8.10 4.47 -10.98
N PHE A 193 7.13 4.73 -10.11
CA PHE A 193 5.90 5.43 -10.48
C PHE A 193 6.19 6.82 -11.06
N LEU A 194 7.00 7.64 -10.39
CA LEU A 194 7.29 9.00 -10.88
C LEU A 194 8.02 8.98 -12.22
N SER A 195 8.94 8.02 -12.41
CA SER A 195 9.65 7.82 -13.67
C SER A 195 8.70 7.36 -14.78
N ASN A 196 7.87 6.35 -14.49
CA ASN A 196 6.89 5.80 -15.44
C ASN A 196 5.83 6.83 -15.80
N PHE A 197 5.32 7.57 -14.83
CA PHE A 197 4.37 8.66 -15.05
C PHE A 197 4.96 9.71 -15.99
N LYS A 198 6.19 10.17 -15.74
CA LYS A 198 6.85 11.14 -16.63
C LYS A 198 7.10 10.61 -18.06
N LYS A 199 7.29 9.30 -18.22
CA LYS A 199 7.65 8.67 -19.50
C LYS A 199 6.45 8.21 -20.31
N TYR A 200 5.37 7.79 -19.64
CA TYR A 200 4.23 7.09 -20.25
C TYR A 200 2.88 7.77 -20.00
N ALA A 201 2.82 8.85 -19.21
CA ALA A 201 1.59 9.62 -19.08
C ALA A 201 1.42 10.49 -20.34
N TYR A 202 0.45 10.11 -21.17
CA TYR A 202 0.03 10.88 -22.33
C TYR A 202 -1.02 11.90 -21.90
N GLU A 203 -0.69 13.18 -22.02
CA GLU A 203 -1.67 14.26 -21.83
C GLU A 203 -2.71 14.21 -22.95
N VAL A 204 -3.99 14.26 -22.58
CA VAL A 204 -5.08 14.27 -23.57
C VAL A 204 -4.97 15.59 -24.36
N PRO A 205 -4.80 15.55 -25.69
CA PRO A 205 -4.71 16.76 -26.49
C PRO A 205 -6.02 17.57 -26.36
N VAL A 206 -5.87 18.88 -26.16
CA VAL A 206 -6.96 19.82 -25.88
C VAL A 206 -8.07 19.79 -26.95
N GLU A 207 -7.76 19.38 -28.18
CA GLU A 207 -8.73 19.28 -29.29
C GLU A 207 -9.87 18.27 -29.05
N LYS A 208 -9.64 17.18 -28.28
CA LYS A 208 -10.72 16.24 -27.92
C LYS A 208 -11.68 16.81 -26.87
N LYS A 209 -11.22 17.74 -26.02
CA LYS A 209 -12.07 18.38 -24.99
C LYS A 209 -13.18 19.23 -25.63
N VAL A 210 -12.89 19.86 -26.77
CA VAL A 210 -13.84 20.71 -27.50
C VAL A 210 -14.76 19.90 -28.41
N SER A 211 -14.32 18.74 -28.93
CA SER A 211 -15.17 17.92 -29.81
C SER A 211 -16.32 17.22 -29.06
N GLU A 212 -16.12 16.78 -27.82
CA GLU A 212 -17.20 16.20 -27.02
C GLU A 212 -18.18 17.27 -26.51
N GLU A 213 -17.67 18.47 -26.19
CA GLU A 213 -18.51 19.62 -25.81
C GLU A 213 -19.37 20.14 -26.98
N ASN A 214 -18.86 20.06 -28.21
CA ASN A 214 -19.59 20.49 -29.43
C ASN A 214 -20.49 19.40 -30.04
N ILE A 215 -20.36 18.13 -29.64
CA ILE A 215 -21.32 17.07 -30.03
C ILE A 215 -22.50 17.01 -29.03
N ALA A 216 -22.32 17.58 -27.83
CA ALA A 216 -23.33 17.64 -26.77
C ALA A 216 -24.08 18.99 -26.67
N ALA A 217 -23.82 19.95 -27.58
CA ALA A 217 -24.55 21.22 -27.71
C ALA A 217 -25.64 21.14 -28.79
#